data_AF-A0A1S1NAQ6-F1
#
_entry.id   AF-A0A1S1NAQ6-F1
#
_cell.length_a   1.000
_cell.length_b   1.000
_cell.length_c   1.000
_cell.angle_alpha   90.00
_cell.angle_beta   90.00
_cell.angle_gamma   90.00
#
_symmetry.space_group_name_H-M   'P 1'
#
loop_
_entity.id
_entity.type
_entity.pdbx_description
1 polymer ?
#
loop_
_entity_poly.entity_id
_entity_poly.type
_entity_poly.pdbx_seq_one_letter_code
_entity_poly.pdbx_strand_id
1 'polypeptide(L)'
;MGRNWDWSREQGRIKRLEAEVQARVNNKPFDANNVPLHSHDGTYQSMFNKGWHSVLEIDIRLRVDAIRSYHAASNRIAKRFEVSHG
;
A
#
# COMPACT_ATOMS: atom_id res chain seq x y z
N MET A 1 -5.56 -20.99 19.60
CA MET A 1 -4.52 -20.97 18.55
C MET A 1 -4.97 -20.14 17.34
N GLY A 2 -5.27 -18.84 17.51
CA GLY A 2 -5.88 -18.00 16.44
C GLY A 2 -5.00 -16.90 15.84
N ARG A 3 -3.84 -16.60 16.44
CA ARG A 3 -3.12 -15.33 16.16
C ARG A 3 -2.27 -15.31 14.88
N ASN A 4 -1.77 -16.46 14.43
CA ASN A 4 -0.76 -16.49 13.36
C ASN A 4 -1.39 -16.42 11.95
N TRP A 5 -2.58 -16.98 11.79
CA TRP A 5 -3.30 -16.96 10.51
C TRP A 5 -3.95 -15.60 10.25
N ASP A 6 -4.48 -14.94 11.30
CA ASP A 6 -4.94 -13.55 11.25
C ASP A 6 -3.80 -12.61 10.86
N TRP A 7 -2.61 -12.80 11.44
CA TRP A 7 -1.43 -12.03 11.07
C TRP A 7 -1.08 -12.21 9.59
N SER A 8 -1.08 -13.45 9.08
CA SER A 8 -0.79 -13.72 7.66
C SER A 8 -1.79 -13.02 6.73
N ARG A 9 -3.08 -13.00 7.12
CA ARG A 9 -4.13 -12.29 6.38
C ARG A 9 -3.89 -10.78 6.38
N GLU A 10 -3.59 -10.19 7.53
CA GLU A 10 -3.33 -8.75 7.60
C GLU A 10 -2.06 -8.36 6.83
N GLN A 11 -1.02 -9.21 6.86
CA GLN A 11 0.18 -9.01 6.04
C GLN A 11 -0.12 -9.02 4.53
N GLY A 12 -1.03 -9.89 4.07
CA GLY A 12 -1.50 -9.88 2.68
C GLY A 12 -2.10 -8.54 2.27
N ARG A 13 -2.95 -7.98 3.14
CA ARG A 13 -3.62 -6.70 2.93
C ARG A 13 -2.63 -5.53 2.92
N ILE A 14 -1.72 -5.48 3.90
CA ILE A 14 -0.70 -4.44 4.01
C ILE A 14 0.21 -4.45 2.78
N LYS A 15 0.76 -5.61 2.42
CA LYS A 15 1.68 -5.72 1.27
C LYS A 15 1.01 -5.38 -0.05
N ARG A 16 -0.26 -5.75 -0.22
CA ARG A 16 -1.03 -5.37 -1.41
C ARG A 16 -1.16 -3.85 -1.52
N LEU A 17 -1.59 -3.20 -0.44
CA LEU A 17 -1.75 -1.76 -0.40
C LEU A 17 -0.44 -1.03 -0.69
N GLU A 18 0.65 -1.43 -0.04
CA GLU A 18 1.96 -0.81 -0.25
C GLU A 18 2.44 -0.95 -1.69
N ALA A 19 2.38 -2.18 -2.25
CA ALA A 19 2.84 -2.44 -3.60
C ALA A 19 1.99 -1.68 -4.65
N GLU A 20 0.66 -1.68 -4.51
CA GLU A 20 -0.21 -0.99 -5.46
C GLU A 20 -0.08 0.52 -5.37
N VAL A 21 -0.05 1.08 -4.16
CA VAL A 21 0.11 2.52 -3.94
C VAL A 21 1.44 2.97 -4.53
N GLN A 22 2.52 2.24 -4.29
CA GLN A 22 3.82 2.55 -4.90
C GLN A 22 3.76 2.46 -6.43
N ALA A 23 3.10 1.45 -7.00
CA ALA A 23 2.95 1.37 -8.45
C ALA A 23 2.16 2.57 -9.01
N ARG A 24 1.05 2.95 -8.39
CA ARG A 24 0.22 4.09 -8.85
C ARG A 24 0.88 5.45 -8.65
N VAL A 25 1.62 5.65 -7.56
CA VAL A 25 2.40 6.88 -7.34
C VAL A 25 3.48 7.00 -8.42
N ASN A 26 4.11 5.89 -8.79
CA ASN A 26 5.17 5.85 -9.81
C ASN A 26 4.66 5.65 -11.25
N ASN A 27 3.34 5.66 -11.48
CA ASN A 27 2.70 5.36 -12.77
C ASN A 27 3.18 4.05 -13.43
N LYS A 28 3.44 3.01 -12.63
CA LYS A 28 3.81 1.67 -13.10
C LYS A 28 2.59 0.76 -13.19
N PRO A 29 2.55 -0.18 -14.16
CA PRO A 29 1.51 -1.20 -14.20
C PRO A 29 1.64 -2.12 -12.97
N PHE A 30 0.50 -2.62 -12.50
CA PHE A 30 0.43 -3.49 -11.34
C PHE A 30 -0.61 -4.60 -11.55
N ASP A 31 -0.24 -5.83 -11.25
CA ASP A 31 -1.11 -7.01 -11.41
C ASP A 31 -1.70 -7.43 -10.06
N ALA A 32 -3.02 -7.61 -10.03
CA ALA A 32 -3.77 -8.13 -8.90
C ALA A 32 -3.51 -9.59 -8.57
N ASN A 33 -3.28 -10.38 -9.61
CA ASN A 33 -3.27 -11.82 -9.54
C ASN A 33 -1.88 -12.38 -9.20
N ASN A 34 -0.84 -11.56 -9.33
CA ASN A 34 0.52 -11.93 -8.94
C ASN A 34 0.71 -11.77 -7.43
N VAL A 35 0.31 -12.80 -6.68
CA VAL A 35 0.44 -12.83 -5.22
C VAL A 35 1.85 -13.32 -4.82
N PRO A 36 2.59 -12.57 -3.99
CA PRO A 36 3.92 -12.99 -3.56
C PRO A 36 3.89 -14.18 -2.60
N LEU A 37 4.96 -14.97 -2.64
CA LEU A 37 5.19 -16.01 -1.64
C LEU A 37 5.44 -15.37 -0.27
N HIS A 38 4.62 -15.74 0.71
CA HIS A 38 4.69 -15.29 2.09
C HIS A 38 5.18 -16.39 3.03
N SER A 39 4.72 -17.63 2.83
CA SER A 39 5.10 -18.78 3.66
C SER A 39 5.08 -20.06 2.85
N HIS A 40 5.96 -21.01 3.21
CA HIS A 40 5.94 -22.37 2.66
C HIS A 40 4.84 -23.24 3.27
N ASP A 41 4.24 -22.81 4.39
CA ASP A 41 3.05 -23.45 4.95
C ASP A 41 1.81 -23.00 4.15
N GLY A 42 1.13 -23.97 3.53
CA GLY A 42 -0.07 -23.73 2.72
C GLY A 42 -1.20 -23.03 3.47
N THR A 43 -1.32 -23.22 4.79
CA THR A 43 -2.34 -22.54 5.60
C THR A 43 -2.05 -21.04 5.70
N TYR A 44 -0.82 -20.68 6.04
CA TYR A 44 -0.42 -19.28 6.13
C TYR A 44 -0.40 -18.60 4.76
N GLN A 45 0.03 -19.30 3.71
CA GLN A 45 -0.02 -18.78 2.35
C GLN A 45 -1.47 -18.57 1.88
N SER A 46 -2.38 -19.50 2.16
CA SER A 46 -3.80 -19.36 1.81
C SER A 46 -4.44 -18.14 2.50
N MET A 47 -4.13 -17.92 3.78
CA MET A 47 -4.64 -16.77 4.53
C MET A 47 -4.04 -15.45 4.04
N PHE A 48 -2.76 -15.45 3.68
CA PHE A 48 -2.12 -14.32 3.02
C PHE A 48 -2.80 -13.98 1.70
N ASN A 49 -3.08 -14.98 0.85
CA ASN A 49 -3.78 -14.77 -0.43
C ASN A 49 -5.18 -14.15 -0.21
N LYS A 50 -5.93 -14.63 0.78
CA LYS A 50 -7.22 -14.03 1.16
C LYS A 50 -7.07 -12.58 1.60
N GLY A 51 -6.02 -12.25 2.34
CA GLY A 51 -5.67 -10.88 2.71
C GLY A 51 -5.36 -9.99 1.51
N TRP A 52 -4.52 -10.49 0.61
CA TRP A 52 -4.11 -9.78 -0.61
C TRP A 52 -5.31 -9.40 -1.48
N HIS A 53 -6.26 -10.32 -1.69
CA HIS A 53 -7.47 -10.07 -2.49
C HIS A 53 -8.58 -9.34 -1.73
N SER A 54 -8.42 -9.06 -0.43
CA SER A 54 -9.42 -8.32 0.36
C SER A 54 -9.31 -6.79 0.24
N VAL A 55 -8.24 -6.28 -0.38
CA VAL A 55 -8.03 -4.84 -0.56
C VAL A 55 -9.01 -4.30 -1.58
N LEU A 56 -9.71 -3.23 -1.23
CA LEU A 56 -10.62 -2.54 -2.12
C LEU A 56 -9.92 -1.40 -2.85
N GLU A 57 -10.41 -1.10 -4.05
CA GLU A 57 -9.97 0.04 -4.86
C GLU A 57 -10.04 1.37 -4.09
N ILE A 58 -11.04 1.54 -3.22
CA ILE A 58 -11.21 2.76 -2.43
C ILE A 58 -10.06 2.96 -1.42
N ASP A 59 -9.56 1.88 -0.82
CA ASP A 59 -8.46 1.94 0.15
C ASP A 59 -7.17 2.42 -0.53
N ILE A 60 -6.94 1.91 -1.75
CA ILE A 60 -5.80 2.28 -2.58
C ILE A 60 -5.90 3.76 -2.97
N ARG A 61 -7.05 4.20 -3.47
CA ARG A 61 -7.27 5.61 -3.87
C ARG A 61 -7.08 6.56 -2.70
N LEU A 62 -7.70 6.28 -1.56
CA LEU A 62 -7.56 7.09 -0.35
C LEU A 62 -6.09 7.26 0.04
N ARG A 63 -5.30 6.18 -0.03
CA ARG A 63 -3.88 6.22 0.32
C ARG A 63 -3.03 7.00 -0.71
N VAL A 64 -3.30 6.82 -2.01
CA VAL A 64 -2.64 7.58 -3.08
C VAL A 64 -2.93 9.07 -2.96
N ASP A 65 -4.19 9.44 -2.74
CA ASP A 65 -4.62 10.83 -2.63
C ASP A 65 -4.04 11.50 -1.38
N ALA A 66 -3.96 10.78 -0.26
CA ALA A 66 -3.31 11.27 0.95
C ALA A 66 -1.82 11.58 0.71
N ILE A 67 -1.08 10.69 0.02
CA ILE A 67 0.33 10.90 -0.32
C ILE A 67 0.48 12.13 -1.22
N ARG A 68 -0.32 12.22 -2.29
CA ARG A 68 -0.27 13.37 -3.22
C ARG A 68 -0.58 14.69 -2.52
N SER A 69 -1.59 14.70 -1.65
CA SER A 69 -1.96 15.88 -0.86
C SER A 69 -0.84 16.31 0.08
N TYR A 70 -0.17 15.36 0.73
CA TYR A 70 0.99 15.62 1.57
C TYR A 70 2.14 16.27 0.78
N HIS A 71 2.51 15.69 -0.37
CA HIS A 71 3.55 16.28 -1.24
C HIS A 71 3.18 17.68 -1.72
N ALA A 72 1.92 17.89 -2.14
CA ALA A 72 1.46 19.21 -2.57
C ALA A 72 1.55 20.25 -1.43
N ALA A 73 1.15 19.88 -0.21
CA ALA A 73 1.27 20.76 0.96
C ALA A 73 2.73 21.07 1.30
N SER A 74 3.60 20.05 1.32
CA SER A 74 5.03 20.20 1.58
C SER A 74 5.70 21.15 0.57
N ASN A 75 5.43 20.97 -0.72
CA ASN A 75 5.98 21.83 -1.78
C ASN A 75 5.51 23.29 -1.65
N ARG A 76 4.25 23.51 -1.25
CA ARG A 76 3.71 24.87 -1.01
C ARG A 76 4.42 25.55 0.16
N ILE A 77 4.72 24.80 1.22
CA ILE A 77 5.45 25.29 2.39
C ILE A 77 6.89 25.63 1.99
N ALA A 78 7.60 24.73 1.30
CA ALA A 78 8.96 24.95 0.83
C ALA A 78 9.06 26.23 -0.03
N LYS A 79 8.18 26.36 -1.04
CA LYS A 79 8.12 27.56 -1.89
C LYS A 79 7.90 28.86 -1.11
N ARG A 80 7.10 28.83 -0.04
CA ARG A 80 6.85 30.01 0.80
C ARG A 80 8.09 30.43 1.58
N PHE A 81 8.87 29.47 2.09
CA PHE A 81 10.07 29.75 2.87
C PHE A 81 11.29 30.06 1.99
N GLU A 82 11.42 29.45 0.81
CA GLU A 82 12.45 29.80 -0.17
C GLU A 82 12.33 31.25 -0.66
N VAL A 83 11.11 31.74 -0.91
CA VAL A 83 10.85 33.15 -1.28
C VAL A 83 11.12 34.11 -0.12
N SER A 84 11.11 33.63 1.12
CA SER A 84 11.34 34.48 2.31
C SER A 84 12.82 34.76 2.60
N HIS A 85 13.75 34.10 1.89
CA HIS A 85 15.20 34.25 2.06
C HIS A 85 15.89 34.98 0.89
N GLY A 86 15.13 35.65 0.02
CA GLY A 86 15.61 36.50 -1.07
C GLY A 86 15.47 37.99 -0.79
#